data_AF-A0A0M7ATB9-F1
#
_entry.id   AF-A0A0M7ATB9-F1
#
_cell.length_a   1.000
_cell.length_b   1.000
_cell.length_c   1.000
_cell.angle_alpha   90.00
_cell.angle_beta   90.00
_cell.angle_gamma   90.00
#
_symmetry.space_group_name_H-M   'P 1'
#
loop_
_entity.id
_entity.type
_entity.pdbx_description
1 polymer ?
#
loop_
_entity_poly.entity_id
_entity_poly.type
_entity_poly.pdbx_seq_one_letter_code
_entity_poly.pdbx_strand_id
1 'polypeptide(L)' 'MLFRGDNYRQLGGFDSRFFLYFEDFDLALRTGKIARIAYVPAVRIVHEGGHAARKGLTHIKLFAKSARLFYKLHGFKLF' A
#
# COMPACT_ATOMS: atom_id res chain seq x y z
N MET A 1 -6.77 -1.71 6.09
CA MET A 1 -7.73 -1.67 4.96
C MET A 1 -8.77 -2.77 5.16
N LEU A 2 -10.02 -2.59 4.71
CA LEU A 2 -11.05 -3.62 4.75
C LEU A 2 -11.54 -3.91 3.33
N PHE A 3 -11.67 -5.18 2.97
CA PHE A 3 -12.05 -5.62 1.63
C PHE A 3 -13.18 -6.63 1.67
N ARG A 4 -13.98 -6.67 0.60
CA ARG A 4 -14.74 -7.89 0.27
C ARG A 4 -13.73 -8.98 -0.10
N GLY A 5 -13.91 -10.18 0.44
CA GLY A 5 -12.97 -11.29 0.22
C GLY A 5 -12.77 -11.64 -1.25
N ASP A 6 -13.84 -11.58 -2.05
CA ASP A 6 -13.77 -11.86 -3.49
C ASP A 6 -12.90 -10.85 -4.23
N ASN A 7 -13.05 -9.55 -3.95
CA ASN A 7 -12.22 -8.52 -4.55
C ASN A 7 -10.74 -8.72 -4.20
N TYR A 8 -10.43 -9.07 -2.95
CA TYR A 8 -9.05 -9.31 -2.52
C TYR A 8 -8.43 -10.50 -3.26
N ARG A 9 -9.18 -11.60 -3.40
CA ARG A 9 -8.74 -12.79 -4.15
C ARG A 9 -8.58 -12.51 -5.64
N GLN A 10 -9.54 -11.81 -6.26
CA GLN A 10 -9.48 -11.44 -7.68
C GLN A 10 -8.24 -10.60 -8.00
N LEU A 11 -7.86 -9.71 -7.08
CA LEU A 11 -6.68 -8.87 -7.21
C LEU A 11 -5.36 -9.60 -6.89
N GLY A 12 -5.39 -10.85 -6.43
CA GLY A 12 -4.20 -11.58 -6.01
C GLY A 12 -3.56 -11.03 -4.72
N GLY A 13 -4.30 -10.24 -3.92
CA GLY A 13 -3.83 -9.68 -2.67
C GLY A 13 -2.67 -8.68 -2.80
N PHE A 14 -1.80 -8.65 -1.77
CA PHE A 14 -0.60 -7.81 -1.77
C PHE A 14 0.44 -8.36 -2.74
N ASP A 15 1.14 -7.46 -3.44
CA ASP A 15 2.25 -7.83 -4.31
C ASP A 15 3.52 -8.06 -3.49
N SER A 16 3.98 -9.31 -3.44
CA SER A 16 5.13 -9.76 -2.64
C SER A 16 6.47 -9.17 -3.08
N ARG A 17 6.53 -8.46 -4.21
CA ARG A 17 7.72 -7.72 -4.64
C ARG A 17 7.98 -6.49 -3.76
N PHE A 18 6.96 -5.98 -3.07
CA PHE A 18 7.10 -4.97 -2.02
C PHE A 18 7.43 -5.65 -0.69
N PHE A 19 8.56 -5.28 -0.09
CA PHE A 19 8.93 -5.77 1.24
C PHE A 19 8.50 -4.81 2.35
N LEU A 20 8.52 -3.51 2.07
CA LEU A 20 8.28 -2.45 3.03
C LEU A 20 7.73 -1.22 2.32
N TYR A 21 6.53 -0.78 2.70
CA TYR A 21 5.76 0.31 2.08
C TYR A 21 5.35 0.07 0.62
N PHE A 22 4.37 0.86 0.19
CA PHE A 22 3.80 0.93 -1.16
C PHE A 22 2.96 -0.29 -1.58
N GLU A 23 2.97 -1.39 -0.84
CA GLU A 23 2.13 -2.56 -1.11
C GLU A 23 0.64 -2.25 -0.97
N ASP A 24 0.29 -1.40 0.00
CA ASP A 24 -1.06 -0.94 0.28
C ASP A 24 -1.53 0.10 -0.75
N PHE A 25 -0.63 0.98 -1.21
CA PHE A 25 -0.90 1.94 -2.27
C PHE A 25 -1.15 1.24 -3.60
N ASP A 26 -0.30 0.26 -3.95
CA ASP A 26 -0.48 -0.58 -5.13
C ASP A 26 -1.83 -1.30 -5.09
N LEU A 27 -2.16 -1.94 -3.96
CA LEU A 27 -3.43 -2.62 -3.79
C LEU A 27 -4.63 -1.66 -3.87
N ALA A 28 -4.52 -0.46 -3.30
CA ALA A 28 -5.55 0.57 -3.40
C ALA A 28 -5.79 1.00 -4.86
N LEU A 29 -4.72 1.28 -5.62
CA LEU A 29 -4.84 1.67 -7.03
C LEU A 29 -5.43 0.55 -7.89
N ARG A 30 -5.03 -0.70 -7.67
CA ARG A 30 -5.62 -1.85 -8.37
C ARG A 30 -7.09 -2.05 -7.98
N THR A 31 -7.43 -1.84 -6.71
CA THR A 31 -8.82 -1.90 -6.22
C THR A 31 -9.70 -0.85 -6.89
N GLY A 32 -9.19 0.38 -7.05
CA GLY A 32 -9.92 1.47 -7.71
C GLY A 32 -10.33 1.17 -9.15
N LYS A 33 -9.71 0.17 -9.81
CA LYS A 33 -10.08 -0.28 -11.15
C LYS A 33 -11.30 -1.21 -11.18
N ILE A 34 -11.64 -1.84 -10.06
CA ILE A 34 -12.72 -2.86 -9.99
C ILE A 34 -13.80 -2.54 -8.95
N ALA A 35 -13.54 -1.62 -8.03
CA ALA A 35 -14.44 -1.27 -6.94
C ALA A 35 -14.24 0.18 -6.50
N ARG A 36 -15.30 0.75 -5.91
CA ARG A 36 -15.23 2.08 -5.28
C ARG A 36 -14.53 1.97 -3.92
N ILE A 37 -13.59 2.86 -3.66
CA ILE A 37 -12.96 3.03 -2.34
C ILE A 37 -13.81 4.01 -1.54
N ALA A 38 -14.20 3.61 -0.33
CA ALA A 38 -15.01 4.44 0.56
C ALA A 38 -14.21 4.87 1.79
N TYR A 39 -14.32 6.16 2.13
CA TYR A 39 -13.92 6.67 3.44
C TYR A 39 -15.11 6.53 4.40
N VAL A 40 -14.91 5.85 5.54
CA VAL A 40 -15.99 5.54 6.50
C VAL A 40 -15.60 6.06 7.89
N PRO A 41 -15.94 7.32 8.23
CA PRO A 41 -15.50 7.94 9.50
C PRO A 41 -16.13 7.33 10.75
N ALA A 42 -17.22 6.55 10.59
CA ALA A 42 -17.82 5.79 11.68
C ALA A 42 -16.94 4.61 12.15
N VAL A 43 -16.03 4.13 11.30
CA VAL A 43 -15.08 3.06 11.65
C VAL A 43 -13.80 3.70 12.18
N ARG A 44 -13.42 3.35 13.42
CA ARG A 44 -12.21 3.86 14.08
C ARG A 44 -11.25 2.72 14.36
N ILE A 45 -9.98 2.94 14.05
CA ILE A 45 -8.89 2.00 14.30
C ILE A 45 -7.81 2.78 15.06
N VAL A 46 -7.39 2.27 16.22
CA VAL A 46 -6.32 2.85 17.03
C VAL A 46 -5.01 2.16 16.66
N HIS A 47 -3.95 2.94 16.43
CA HIS A 47 -2.63 2.42 16.12
C HIS A 47 -1.70 2.69 17.30
N GLU A 48 -1.38 1.64 18.06
CA GLU A 48 -0.51 1.69 19.25
C GLU A 48 1.00 1.72 18.89
N GLY A 49 1.35 1.68 17.60
CA GLY A 49 2.72 1.54 17.10
C GLY A 49 3.31 2.82 16.48
N GLY A 50 4.65 2.91 16.46
CA GLY A 50 5.37 4.04 15.88
C GLY A 50 6.88 3.82 15.81
N HIS A 51 7.64 4.86 15.45
CA HIS A 51 9.12 4.88 15.45
C HIS A 51 9.84 4.00 14.40
N ALA A 52 9.12 3.39 13.46
CA ALA A 52 9.73 2.60 12.37
C ALA A 52 10.78 3.40 11.56
N ALA A 53 10.62 4.73 11.47
CA ALA A 53 11.54 5.62 10.77
C ALA A 53 12.97 5.68 11.38
N ARG A 54 13.18 5.24 12.63
CA ARG A 54 14.51 5.27 13.29
C ARG A 54 15.42 4.08 12.92
N LYS A 55 15.03 3.24 11.96
CA LYS A 55 15.70 1.97 11.62
C LYS A 55 16.93 2.07 10.70
N GLY A 56 17.48 3.28 10.49
CA GLY A 56 18.76 3.50 9.82
C GLY A 56 18.79 3.24 8.31
N LEU A 57 19.99 3.15 7.73
CA LEU A 57 20.21 3.12 6.28
C LEU A 57 19.58 1.92 5.57
N THR A 58 19.53 0.75 6.21
CA THR A 58 18.89 -0.45 5.62
C THR A 58 17.40 -0.22 5.40
N HIS A 59 16.72 0.41 6.37
CA HIS A 59 15.30 0.76 6.23
C HIS A 59 15.07 1.73 5.08
N ILE A 60 15.94 2.75 4.94
CA ILE A 60 15.87 3.72 3.83
C ILE A 60 16.08 3.02 2.49
N LYS A 61 17.04 2.09 2.38
CA LYS A 61 17.27 1.32 1.15
C LYS A 61 16.06 0.45 0.77
N LEU A 62 15.43 -0.20 1.74
CA LEU A 62 14.23 -1.01 1.51
C LEU A 62 13.05 -0.13 1.07
N PHE A 63 12.85 1.01 1.74
CA PHE A 63 11.85 2.00 1.34
C PHE A 63 12.08 2.46 -0.11
N ALA A 64 13.32 2.87 -0.46
CA ALA A 64 13.65 3.34 -1.80
C ALA A 64 13.47 2.26 -2.87
N LYS A 65 13.77 0.99 -2.55
CA LYS A 65 13.55 -0.14 -3.46
C LYS A 65 12.06 -0.31 -3.77
N SER A 66 11.21 -0.29 -2.75
CA SER A 66 9.76 -0.37 -2.91
C SER A 66 9.21 0.84 -3.66
N ALA A 67 9.66 2.06 -3.33
CA ALA A 67 9.26 3.29 -4.01
C ALA A 67 9.56 3.22 -5.51
N ARG A 68 10.79 2.83 -5.88
CA ARG A 68 11.19 2.67 -7.28
C ARG A 68 10.32 1.65 -8.02
N LEU A 69 9.99 0.53 -7.36
CA LEU A 69 9.09 -0.46 -7.95
C LEU A 69 7.70 0.12 -8.17
N PHE A 70 7.13 0.81 -7.18
CA PHE A 70 5.82 1.43 -7.26
C PHE A 70 5.72 2.41 -8.42
N TYR A 71 6.65 3.36 -8.52
CA TYR A 71 6.66 4.36 -9.59
C TYR A 71 6.96 3.75 -10.97
N LYS A 72 7.69 2.62 -11.03
CA LYS A 72 7.84 1.86 -12.29
C LYS A 72 6.51 1.23 -12.73
N LEU A 73 5.68 0.76 -11.80
CA LEU A 73 4.41 0.10 -12.12
C LEU A 73 3.27 1.08 -12.43
N HIS A 74 3.20 2.21 -11.71
CA HIS A 74 2.06 3.14 -11.76
C HIS A 74 2.38 4.47 -12.44
N GLY A 75 3.66 4.71 -12.78
CA GLY A 75 4.13 5.98 -13.28
C GLY A 75 4.22 7.05 -12.19
N PHE A 76 4.76 8.21 -12.56
CA PHE A 76 4.77 9.40 -11.70
C PHE A 76 3.67 10.34 -12.16
N LYS A 77 2.78 10.74 -11.24
CA LYS A 77 1.72 11.73 -11.51
C LYS A 77 1.98 12.97 -10.67
N LEU A 78 2.14 14.10 -11.35
CA LEU A 78 2.28 15.42 -10.72
C LEU A 78 0.97 16.22 -10.72
N PHE A 79 -0.05 15.74 -11.43
CA PHE A 79 -1.32 16.42 -11.66
C PHE A 79 -2.43 15.36 -11.81
#